data_AF-A0A836S5Q7-F1
#
_entry.id   AF-A0A836S5Q7-F1
#
_cell.length_a   1.000
_cell.length_b   1.000
_cell.length_c   1.000
_cell.angle_alpha   90.00
_cell.angle_beta   90.00
_cell.angle_gamma   90.00
#
_symmetry.space_group_name_H-M   'P 1'
#
loop_
_entity.id
_entity.type
_entity.pdbx_description
1 polymer ?
#
loop_
_entity_poly.entity_id
_entity_poly.type
_entity_poly.pdbx_seq_one_letter_code
_entity_poly.pdbx_strand_id
1 'polypeptide(L)'
;MKAIVISLFAVILLPACIPPPAPVPKDELVAKGRAIFFEETFNGNGRTCGSCHPAENNFTIDPAFIARLADDDPLFVAEFNPALKDLENPKLMREFGLIIENLDGFDDLKNKFNQRGVPHTLALRTSVENPAGPRTGWSGDGAPGDGSLRSFATGAVIQHFTKTLDRIAGVDFRLPTAEELDAMEAFQLSLGRQEELKLPLPLKSVVSARGQEIFNSPALGKCFACHFNAGANGDPNIFGPNPGNLSFNTGVEDLPDQPADLSGELMPPDDGFDTPGNGEFNTPSLVESADTGPFFHNNAVETIEGAVAFYNGDSFNNSPAGQLLAGATGSGINLDATQTVAVAAFLRDINALENIRQSIELLDSYVTREFLGNEDFNQLPQRAIHETDDSIMVLAGGGLHPGAVAHLKESRRLIKKAIKKHSSSTGLLEEAISEQKMARAEIIE
;
A
#
# COMPACT_ATOMS: atom_id res chain seq x y z
N MET A 1 -84.45 19.64 24.45
CA MET A 1 -83.06 19.17 24.50
C MET A 1 -82.86 18.12 23.41
N LYS A 2 -82.16 18.47 22.32
CA LYS A 2 -81.63 17.54 21.31
C LYS A 2 -80.22 18.02 21.02
N ALA A 3 -79.23 17.20 21.38
CA ALA A 3 -77.82 17.50 21.18
C ALA A 3 -77.47 17.30 19.69
N ILE A 4 -76.85 18.32 19.09
CA ILE A 4 -76.25 18.25 17.76
C ILE A 4 -74.79 17.88 17.97
N VAL A 5 -74.40 16.70 17.48
CA VAL A 5 -73.00 16.25 17.46
C VAL A 5 -72.33 16.82 16.21
N ILE A 6 -71.35 17.69 16.39
CA ILE A 6 -70.46 18.17 15.33
C ILE A 6 -69.20 17.30 15.36
N SER A 7 -69.04 16.43 14.37
CA SER A 7 -67.80 15.66 14.17
C SER A 7 -66.76 16.54 13.48
N LEU A 8 -65.72 16.97 14.20
CA LEU A 8 -64.49 17.46 13.60
C LEU A 8 -63.65 16.27 13.11
N PHE A 9 -63.46 16.16 11.80
CA PHE A 9 -62.42 15.31 11.22
C PHE A 9 -61.08 16.03 11.32
N ALA A 10 -60.20 15.56 12.20
CA ALA A 10 -58.79 15.94 12.20
C ALA A 10 -58.07 15.13 11.11
N VAL A 11 -57.61 15.81 10.05
CA VAL A 11 -56.74 15.23 9.03
C VAL A 11 -55.33 15.13 9.62
N ILE A 12 -54.92 13.93 10.01
CA ILE A 12 -53.54 13.63 10.40
C ILE A 12 -52.74 13.48 9.10
N LEU A 13 -51.98 14.51 8.74
CA LEU A 13 -50.94 14.41 7.71
C LEU A 13 -49.77 13.63 8.31
N LEU A 14 -49.64 12.36 7.96
CA LEU A 14 -48.44 11.57 8.21
C LEU A 14 -47.30 12.18 7.37
N PRO A 15 -46.09 12.40 7.94
CA PRO A 15 -44.95 12.85 7.16
C PRO A 15 -44.63 11.78 6.13
N ALA A 16 -44.57 12.18 4.86
CA ALA A 16 -44.15 11.30 3.78
C ALA A 16 -42.74 10.78 4.09
N CYS A 17 -42.62 9.46 4.28
CA CYS A 17 -41.34 8.77 4.30
C CYS A 17 -40.65 9.05 2.96
N ILE A 18 -39.65 9.93 2.96
CA ILE A 18 -38.73 10.05 1.83
C ILE A 18 -37.95 8.73 1.83
N PRO A 19 -38.01 7.91 0.76
CA PRO A 19 -37.20 6.71 0.68
C PRO A 19 -35.72 7.11 0.73
N PRO A 20 -34.85 6.30 1.36
CA PRO A 20 -33.43 6.58 1.35
C PRO A 20 -32.95 6.73 -0.10
N PRO A 21 -32.02 7.66 -0.38
CA PRO A 21 -31.46 7.82 -1.71
C PRO A 21 -30.93 6.48 -2.23
N ALA A 22 -31.06 6.27 -3.54
CA ALA A 22 -30.56 5.05 -4.16
C ALA A 22 -29.05 4.90 -3.88
N PRO A 23 -28.53 3.66 -3.72
CA PRO A 23 -27.11 3.44 -3.54
C PRO A 23 -26.32 4.05 -4.71
N VAL A 24 -25.26 4.78 -4.40
CA VAL A 24 -24.32 5.29 -5.41
C VAL A 24 -23.69 4.08 -6.12
N PRO A 25 -23.65 4.02 -7.46
CA PRO A 25 -22.94 2.98 -8.19
C PRO A 25 -21.48 2.87 -7.72
N LYS A 26 -20.96 1.64 -7.60
CA LYS A 26 -19.60 1.37 -7.08
C LYS A 26 -18.53 2.23 -7.76
N ASP A 27 -18.60 2.38 -9.07
CA ASP A 27 -17.60 3.11 -9.85
C ASP A 27 -17.65 4.63 -9.62
N GLU A 28 -18.84 5.18 -9.36
CA GLU A 28 -19.01 6.59 -8.96
C GLU A 28 -18.46 6.83 -7.55
N LEU A 29 -18.62 5.86 -6.65
CA LEU A 29 -18.09 5.92 -5.29
C LEU A 29 -16.56 5.87 -5.26
N VAL A 30 -15.94 4.98 -6.05
CA VAL A 30 -14.48 4.89 -6.23
C VAL A 30 -13.91 6.20 -6.78
N ALA A 31 -14.55 6.77 -7.80
CA ALA A 31 -14.14 8.05 -8.38
C ALA A 31 -14.19 9.20 -7.37
N LYS A 32 -15.28 9.30 -6.60
CA LYS A 32 -15.39 10.28 -5.53
C LYS A 32 -14.28 10.09 -4.49
N GLY A 33 -13.99 8.84 -4.13
CA GLY A 33 -12.92 8.48 -3.21
C GLY A 33 -11.56 8.94 -3.69
N ARG A 34 -11.25 8.71 -4.98
CA ARG A 34 -10.01 9.19 -5.61
C ARG A 34 -9.88 10.70 -5.54
N ALA A 35 -10.94 11.43 -5.91
CA ALA A 35 -10.93 12.89 -5.86
C ALA A 35 -10.65 13.39 -4.44
N ILE A 36 -11.31 12.83 -3.44
CA ILE A 36 -11.04 13.16 -2.03
C ILE A 36 -9.59 12.83 -1.66
N PHE A 37 -9.11 11.63 -2.00
CA PHE A 37 -7.77 11.16 -1.65
C PHE A 37 -6.65 12.09 -2.17
N PHE A 38 -6.80 12.64 -3.38
CA PHE A 38 -5.77 13.46 -4.02
C PHE A 38 -6.00 14.98 -3.93
N GLU A 39 -7.23 15.44 -3.67
CA GLU A 39 -7.60 16.86 -3.75
C GLU A 39 -8.10 17.45 -2.43
N GLU A 40 -8.62 16.63 -1.51
CA GLU A 40 -9.16 17.14 -0.25
C GLU A 40 -8.06 17.35 0.80
N THR A 41 -8.05 18.56 1.37
CA THR A 41 -7.08 18.98 2.38
C THR A 41 -7.67 18.98 3.79
N PHE A 42 -8.94 18.66 3.92
CA PHE A 42 -9.73 18.66 5.14
C PHE A 42 -9.57 19.94 5.95
N ASN A 43 -9.52 21.11 5.27
CA ASN A 43 -9.24 22.40 5.89
C ASN A 43 -7.98 22.40 6.78
N GLY A 44 -7.00 21.57 6.43
CA GLY A 44 -5.79 21.32 7.19
C GLY A 44 -4.61 22.17 6.76
N ASN A 45 -3.43 21.57 6.87
CA ASN A 45 -2.13 22.18 6.55
C ASN A 45 -1.75 22.17 5.06
N GLY A 46 -2.65 21.73 4.19
CA GLY A 46 -2.45 21.70 2.73
C GLY A 46 -2.03 20.35 2.18
N ARG A 47 -1.70 19.36 3.04
CA ARG A 47 -1.51 17.97 2.60
C ARG A 47 -2.81 17.37 2.09
N THR A 48 -2.68 16.39 1.20
CA THR A 48 -3.73 15.43 0.83
C THR A 48 -3.21 14.01 1.13
N CYS A 49 -4.04 12.97 1.02
CA CYS A 49 -3.53 11.60 1.20
C CYS A 49 -2.45 11.29 0.15
N GLY A 50 -2.59 11.86 -1.05
CA GLY A 50 -1.61 11.77 -2.13
C GLY A 50 -0.24 12.39 -1.85
N SER A 51 -0.08 13.23 -0.81
CA SER A 51 1.24 13.76 -0.42
C SER A 51 2.19 12.66 0.08
N CYS A 52 1.66 11.64 0.76
CA CYS A 52 2.42 10.47 1.24
C CYS A 52 2.10 9.19 0.45
N HIS A 53 0.97 9.15 -0.25
CA HIS A 53 0.56 8.03 -1.11
C HIS A 53 0.40 8.46 -2.58
N PRO A 54 1.47 8.97 -3.22
CA PRO A 54 1.43 9.41 -4.62
C PRO A 54 1.15 8.23 -5.56
N ALA A 55 0.22 8.41 -6.50
CA ALA A 55 -0.16 7.35 -7.44
C ALA A 55 0.97 6.99 -8.40
N GLU A 56 1.86 7.93 -8.70
CA GLU A 56 3.01 7.77 -9.59
C GLU A 56 4.24 7.11 -8.94
N ASN A 57 4.14 6.78 -7.65
CA ASN A 57 5.20 6.14 -6.86
C ASN A 57 4.61 5.02 -6.00
N ASN A 58 3.73 4.20 -6.60
CA ASN A 58 3.15 3.01 -5.97
C ASN A 58 2.45 3.26 -4.62
N PHE A 59 1.86 4.44 -4.46
CA PHE A 59 1.15 4.85 -3.25
C PHE A 59 2.01 4.81 -1.98
N THR A 60 3.32 5.06 -2.12
CA THR A 60 4.27 5.24 -1.03
C THR A 60 5.31 6.31 -1.39
N ILE A 61 6.15 6.68 -0.44
CA ILE A 61 7.26 7.62 -0.63
C ILE A 61 8.59 6.96 -0.31
N ASP A 62 9.61 7.33 -1.08
CA ASP A 62 11.00 6.95 -0.88
C ASP A 62 11.90 8.18 -1.08
N PRO A 63 13.18 8.13 -0.68
CA PRO A 63 14.10 9.25 -0.85
C PRO A 63 14.23 9.75 -2.31
N ALA A 64 14.13 8.87 -3.31
CA ALA A 64 14.24 9.25 -4.72
C ALA A 64 12.98 9.95 -5.24
N PHE A 65 11.79 9.61 -4.73
CA PHE A 65 10.57 10.39 -4.95
C PHE A 65 10.66 11.74 -4.26
N ILE A 66 10.98 11.76 -2.97
CA ILE A 66 11.05 12.96 -2.14
C ILE A 66 12.03 14.00 -2.72
N ALA A 67 13.18 13.56 -3.23
CA ALA A 67 14.18 14.43 -3.85
C ALA A 67 13.70 15.17 -5.12
N ARG A 68 12.56 14.77 -5.71
CA ARG A 68 11.98 15.41 -6.91
C ARG A 68 10.94 16.47 -6.58
N LEU A 69 10.47 16.52 -5.33
CA LEU A 69 9.43 17.47 -4.90
C LEU A 69 10.01 18.88 -4.70
N ALA A 70 9.16 19.89 -4.83
CA ALA A 70 9.53 21.27 -4.56
C ALA A 70 9.70 21.50 -3.04
N ASP A 71 10.57 22.43 -2.65
CA ASP A 71 10.81 22.71 -1.22
C ASP A 71 9.57 23.28 -0.48
N ASP A 72 8.60 23.82 -1.22
CA ASP A 72 7.32 24.30 -0.69
C ASP A 72 6.18 23.28 -0.82
N ASP A 73 6.49 22.02 -1.18
CA ASP A 73 5.50 20.94 -1.23
C ASP A 73 4.88 20.70 0.17
N PRO A 74 3.55 20.48 0.28
CA PRO A 74 2.89 20.20 1.56
C PRO A 74 3.46 19.02 2.35
N LEU A 75 4.15 18.07 1.71
CA LEU A 75 4.89 17.03 2.41
C LEU A 75 5.91 17.63 3.40
N PHE A 76 6.56 18.74 3.04
CA PHE A 76 7.58 19.41 3.83
C PHE A 76 7.05 20.54 4.74
N VAL A 77 5.77 20.53 5.07
CA VAL A 77 5.15 21.62 5.86
C VAL A 77 5.87 21.91 7.18
N ALA A 78 6.53 20.92 7.80
CA ALA A 78 7.35 21.11 9.00
C ALA A 78 8.59 22.00 8.77
N GLU A 79 9.12 22.06 7.55
CA GLU A 79 10.31 22.86 7.20
C GLU A 79 10.01 24.36 7.13
N PHE A 80 8.76 24.74 6.78
CA PHE A 80 8.40 26.13 6.52
C PHE A 80 7.24 26.69 7.34
N ASN A 81 6.48 25.86 8.06
CA ASN A 81 5.44 26.31 8.99
C ASN A 81 5.91 26.21 10.46
N PRO A 82 6.17 27.34 11.14
CA PRO A 82 6.67 27.33 12.53
C PRO A 82 5.75 26.62 13.53
N ALA A 83 4.44 26.56 13.29
CA ALA A 83 3.48 25.87 14.16
C ALA A 83 3.55 24.35 14.04
N LEU A 84 4.21 23.85 12.99
CA LEU A 84 4.33 22.42 12.65
C LEU A 84 5.78 21.95 12.56
N LYS A 85 6.73 22.73 13.09
CA LYS A 85 8.17 22.41 13.01
C LYS A 85 8.54 21.05 13.61
N ASP A 86 7.73 20.54 14.56
CA ASP A 86 7.93 19.26 15.22
C ASP A 86 6.88 18.22 14.76
N LEU A 87 6.15 18.48 13.66
CA LEU A 87 5.22 17.52 13.05
C LEU A 87 5.96 16.36 12.40
N GLU A 88 7.15 16.62 11.86
CA GLU A 88 8.03 15.65 11.20
C GLU A 88 9.48 15.93 11.57
N ASN A 89 10.38 14.96 11.35
CA ASN A 89 11.80 15.22 11.32
C ASN A 89 12.24 15.41 9.85
N PRO A 90 12.58 16.64 9.40
CA PRO A 90 12.93 16.89 8.00
C PRO A 90 14.10 16.05 7.50
N LYS A 91 15.11 15.80 8.35
CA LYS A 91 16.27 15.02 7.95
C LYS A 91 15.89 13.56 7.70
N LEU A 92 15.14 12.95 8.63
CA LEU A 92 14.71 11.56 8.49
C LEU A 92 13.73 11.37 7.32
N MET A 93 12.83 12.32 7.10
CA MET A 93 11.95 12.33 5.95
C MET A 93 12.72 12.42 4.63
N ARG A 94 13.66 13.37 4.49
CA ARG A 94 14.42 13.59 3.25
C ARG A 94 15.41 12.45 2.94
N GLU A 95 16.10 11.93 3.96
CA GLU A 95 17.16 10.92 3.76
C GLU A 95 16.62 9.47 3.72
N PHE A 96 15.54 9.18 4.44
CA PHE A 96 15.06 7.79 4.64
C PHE A 96 13.58 7.59 4.30
N GLY A 97 12.82 8.65 3.98
CA GLY A 97 11.38 8.53 3.74
C GLY A 97 10.58 8.17 4.99
N LEU A 98 11.06 8.55 6.17
CA LEU A 98 10.42 8.28 7.44
C LEU A 98 9.52 9.44 7.89
N ILE A 99 8.37 9.10 8.46
CA ILE A 99 7.40 10.03 9.02
C ILE A 99 7.18 9.78 10.51
N ILE A 100 6.80 10.83 11.24
CA ILE A 100 6.46 10.73 12.67
C ILE A 100 5.06 10.16 12.85
N GLU A 101 4.97 9.08 13.61
CA GLU A 101 3.74 8.41 13.99
C GLU A 101 3.49 8.50 15.49
N ASN A 102 2.34 9.05 15.91
CA ASN A 102 1.90 9.14 17.31
C ASN A 102 0.78 8.14 17.58
N LEU A 103 1.12 6.86 17.42
CA LEU A 103 0.19 5.74 17.42
C LEU A 103 -0.61 5.64 18.72
N ASP A 104 0.07 5.84 19.85
CA ASP A 104 -0.49 5.71 21.19
C ASP A 104 -1.11 7.00 21.74
N GLY A 105 -1.37 7.96 20.86
CA GLY A 105 -2.00 9.23 21.16
C GLY A 105 -1.05 10.42 21.29
N PHE A 106 -1.65 11.57 21.60
CA PHE A 106 -1.03 12.89 21.44
C PHE A 106 -0.65 13.58 22.75
N ASP A 107 -0.70 12.87 23.89
CA ASP A 107 -0.50 13.46 25.22
C ASP A 107 0.97 13.80 25.51
N ASP A 108 1.92 13.16 24.82
CA ASP A 108 3.35 13.43 24.93
C ASP A 108 4.08 13.27 23.59
N LEU A 109 3.90 14.21 22.68
CA LEU A 109 4.48 14.19 21.33
C LEU A 109 6.01 14.10 21.30
N LYS A 110 6.68 14.48 22.40
CA LYS A 110 8.14 14.48 22.48
C LYS A 110 8.70 13.10 22.78
N ASN A 111 7.97 12.26 23.52
CA ASN A 111 8.47 10.97 23.99
C ASN A 111 7.63 9.78 23.50
N LYS A 112 6.42 10.01 22.98
CA LYS A 112 5.52 8.98 22.43
C LYS A 112 5.37 9.18 20.92
N PHE A 113 6.37 8.73 20.18
CA PHE A 113 6.35 8.71 18.73
C PHE A 113 7.29 7.63 18.20
N ASN A 114 7.03 7.17 16.99
CA ASN A 114 7.93 6.32 16.21
C ASN A 114 8.24 7.00 14.86
N GLN A 115 9.26 6.48 14.16
CA GLN A 115 9.64 6.90 12.81
C GLN A 115 9.37 5.74 11.86
N ARG A 116 8.33 5.87 11.02
CA ARG A 116 7.87 4.78 10.14
C ARG A 116 7.98 5.16 8.67
N GLY A 117 8.24 4.16 7.83
CA GLY A 117 8.02 4.25 6.39
C GLY A 117 6.53 4.30 6.08
N VAL A 118 6.16 4.77 4.90
CA VAL A 118 4.74 4.83 4.50
C VAL A 118 4.32 3.52 3.84
N PRO A 119 3.36 2.76 4.39
CA PRO A 119 2.91 1.52 3.74
C PRO A 119 2.13 1.86 2.46
N HIS A 120 2.33 1.11 1.39
CA HIS A 120 1.55 1.30 0.17
C HIS A 120 0.07 0.97 0.40
N THR A 121 -0.84 1.62 -0.36
CA THR A 121 -2.29 1.31 -0.30
C THR A 121 -2.76 0.34 -1.38
N LEU A 122 -1.83 -0.34 -2.07
CA LEU A 122 -2.16 -1.37 -3.05
C LEU A 122 -2.72 -2.63 -2.36
N ALA A 123 -3.61 -3.35 -3.05
CA ALA A 123 -4.01 -4.71 -2.69
C ALA A 123 -4.73 -4.86 -1.33
N LEU A 124 -5.19 -3.77 -0.72
CA LEU A 124 -5.80 -3.80 0.62
C LEU A 124 -7.01 -4.74 0.70
N ARG A 125 -7.75 -4.93 -0.39
CA ARG A 125 -8.89 -5.87 -0.46
C ARG A 125 -8.57 -7.28 0.02
N THR A 126 -7.38 -7.79 -0.23
CA THR A 126 -7.01 -9.14 0.22
C THR A 126 -5.94 -9.10 1.31
N SER A 127 -5.47 -7.92 1.70
CA SER A 127 -4.34 -7.79 2.61
C SER A 127 -4.73 -7.32 4.01
N VAL A 128 -5.94 -6.83 4.27
CA VAL A 128 -6.29 -6.27 5.60
C VAL A 128 -7.21 -7.15 6.44
N GLU A 129 -7.84 -8.18 5.86
CA GLU A 129 -8.87 -8.94 6.59
C GLU A 129 -8.26 -9.87 7.65
N ASN A 130 -8.80 -9.82 8.86
CA ASN A 130 -8.53 -10.80 9.91
C ASN A 130 -9.77 -10.94 10.83
N PRO A 131 -10.13 -12.17 11.28
CA PRO A 131 -11.30 -12.39 12.13
C PRO A 131 -11.30 -11.63 13.48
N ALA A 132 -10.12 -11.28 14.01
CA ALA A 132 -9.94 -10.50 15.23
C ALA A 132 -9.96 -8.98 15.01
N GLY A 133 -10.19 -8.52 13.78
CA GLY A 133 -10.22 -7.11 13.39
C GLY A 133 -9.24 -6.81 12.26
N PRO A 134 -9.47 -5.78 11.42
CA PRO A 134 -8.60 -5.52 10.28
C PRO A 134 -7.15 -5.20 10.66
N ARG A 135 -6.21 -5.48 9.75
CA ARG A 135 -4.77 -5.22 9.86
C ARG A 135 -4.40 -4.00 9.02
N THR A 136 -4.78 -2.82 9.50
CA THR A 136 -4.43 -1.52 8.89
C THR A 136 -3.09 -1.02 9.42
N GLY A 137 -2.45 -0.08 8.69
CA GLY A 137 -1.14 0.45 9.06
C GLY A 137 -0.08 -0.65 9.14
N TRP A 138 0.98 -0.38 9.90
CA TRP A 138 2.06 -1.33 10.10
C TRP A 138 1.79 -2.29 11.25
N SER A 139 0.93 -1.97 12.22
CA SER A 139 0.73 -2.76 13.44
C SER A 139 -0.74 -2.87 13.89
N GLY A 140 -1.69 -2.66 12.99
CA GLY A 140 -3.13 -2.65 13.33
C GLY A 140 -3.59 -1.31 13.89
N ASP A 141 -2.82 -0.27 13.59
CA ASP A 141 -2.89 1.09 14.08
C ASP A 141 -3.61 2.03 13.08
N GLY A 142 -3.61 3.33 13.41
CA GLY A 142 -4.09 4.40 12.54
C GLY A 142 -5.61 4.47 12.31
N ALA A 143 -6.36 3.45 12.70
CA ALA A 143 -7.81 3.40 12.57
C ALA A 143 -8.52 3.58 13.94
N PRO A 144 -8.98 4.80 14.28
CA PRO A 144 -9.73 5.01 15.52
C PRO A 144 -11.04 4.23 15.54
N GLY A 145 -11.49 3.85 16.74
CA GLY A 145 -12.80 3.21 16.93
C GLY A 145 -12.82 1.74 16.56
N ASP A 146 -13.34 1.42 15.38
CA ASP A 146 -13.60 0.03 14.95
C ASP A 146 -12.39 -0.65 14.27
N GLY A 147 -11.26 0.04 14.14
CA GLY A 147 -10.04 -0.50 13.53
C GLY A 147 -10.17 -0.73 12.01
N SER A 148 -11.23 -0.25 11.38
CA SER A 148 -11.49 -0.50 9.95
C SER A 148 -10.64 0.36 9.03
N LEU A 149 -10.44 -0.12 7.80
CA LEU A 149 -9.85 0.69 6.72
C LEU A 149 -10.66 1.98 6.50
N ARG A 150 -11.98 1.90 6.62
CA ARG A 150 -12.87 3.06 6.61
C ARG A 150 -12.48 4.10 7.65
N SER A 151 -12.26 3.70 8.90
CA SER A 151 -11.90 4.62 9.98
C SER A 151 -10.46 5.11 9.90
N PHE A 152 -9.56 4.40 9.21
CA PHE A 152 -8.15 4.78 9.01
C PHE A 152 -7.98 6.20 8.47
N ALA A 153 -8.81 6.62 7.51
CA ALA A 153 -8.76 7.98 6.99
C ALA A 153 -9.04 9.06 8.06
N THR A 154 -9.83 8.74 9.08
CA THR A 154 -10.06 9.65 10.22
C THR A 154 -8.79 9.82 11.05
N GLY A 155 -8.09 8.71 11.35
CA GLY A 155 -6.84 8.76 12.10
C GLY A 155 -5.74 9.51 11.32
N ALA A 156 -5.61 9.23 10.01
CA ALA A 156 -4.66 9.92 9.15
C ALA A 156 -4.89 11.45 9.11
N VAL A 157 -6.14 11.90 9.03
CA VAL A 157 -6.47 13.34 9.08
C VAL A 157 -6.07 13.95 10.43
N ILE A 158 -6.37 13.26 11.54
CA ILE A 158 -6.00 13.75 12.88
C ILE A 158 -4.47 13.83 13.03
N GLN A 159 -3.75 12.79 12.59
CA GLN A 159 -2.30 12.67 12.72
C GLN A 159 -1.57 13.73 11.88
N HIS A 160 -1.91 13.84 10.58
CA HIS A 160 -1.04 14.51 9.59
C HIS A 160 -1.57 15.81 9.00
N PHE A 161 -2.86 16.12 9.10
CA PHE A 161 -3.45 17.27 8.38
C PHE A 161 -3.54 18.53 9.25
N THR A 162 -3.06 18.43 10.49
CA THR A 162 -3.21 19.49 11.49
C THR A 162 -2.45 20.77 11.18
N LYS A 163 -3.05 21.93 11.50
CA LYS A 163 -2.43 23.26 11.38
C LYS A 163 -1.54 23.62 12.58
N THR A 164 -1.80 23.02 13.73
CA THR A 164 -0.97 23.11 14.94
C THR A 164 -0.82 21.73 15.58
N LEU A 165 0.13 21.53 16.48
CA LEU A 165 0.31 20.22 17.14
C LEU A 165 -0.79 19.87 18.15
N ASP A 166 -1.71 20.80 18.44
CA ASP A 166 -2.86 20.58 19.35
C ASP A 166 -3.91 19.63 18.75
N ARG A 167 -3.97 19.52 17.42
CA ARG A 167 -4.82 18.57 16.66
C ARG A 167 -6.31 18.67 17.01
N ILE A 168 -6.82 19.88 17.08
CA ILE A 168 -8.21 20.16 17.46
C ILE A 168 -9.12 20.12 16.23
N ALA A 169 -10.01 19.14 16.19
CA ALA A 169 -11.05 19.04 15.16
C ALA A 169 -11.93 20.31 15.12
N GLY A 170 -12.18 20.83 13.93
CA GLY A 170 -12.89 22.09 13.67
C GLY A 170 -12.01 23.35 13.75
N VAL A 171 -10.78 23.23 14.25
CA VAL A 171 -9.80 24.34 14.33
C VAL A 171 -8.63 24.06 13.40
N ASP A 172 -7.97 22.93 13.61
CA ASP A 172 -6.77 22.54 12.87
C ASP A 172 -7.08 21.80 11.57
N PHE A 173 -8.18 21.05 11.55
CA PHE A 173 -8.70 20.29 10.41
C PHE A 173 -10.20 20.05 10.61
N ARG A 174 -10.93 19.69 9.55
CA ARG A 174 -12.27 19.07 9.67
C ARG A 174 -12.13 17.55 9.62
N LEU A 175 -12.98 16.83 10.33
CA LEU A 175 -13.05 15.37 10.16
C LEU A 175 -13.70 15.03 8.80
N PRO A 176 -13.34 13.89 8.19
CA PRO A 176 -14.07 13.36 7.06
C PRO A 176 -15.53 13.07 7.44
N THR A 177 -16.44 13.32 6.50
CA THR A 177 -17.85 12.94 6.60
C THR A 177 -18.03 11.44 6.35
N ALA A 178 -19.18 10.87 6.74
CA ALA A 178 -19.45 9.44 6.51
C ALA A 178 -19.37 9.07 5.01
N GLU A 179 -19.90 9.92 4.14
CA GLU A 179 -19.89 9.71 2.70
C GLU A 179 -18.51 9.90 2.06
N GLU A 180 -17.59 10.61 2.71
CA GLU A 180 -16.19 10.71 2.28
C GLU A 180 -15.41 9.48 2.71
N LEU A 181 -15.65 8.96 3.92
CA LEU A 181 -15.05 7.73 4.41
C LEU A 181 -15.44 6.53 3.54
N ASP A 182 -16.73 6.38 3.23
CA ASP A 182 -17.22 5.31 2.34
C ASP A 182 -16.58 5.38 0.94
N ALA A 183 -16.39 6.61 0.43
CA ALA A 183 -15.80 6.83 -0.87
C ALA A 183 -14.29 6.50 -0.87
N MET A 184 -13.54 6.98 0.12
CA MET A 184 -12.11 6.70 0.25
C MET A 184 -11.84 5.21 0.50
N GLU A 185 -12.65 4.53 1.29
CA GLU A 185 -12.54 3.08 1.46
C GLU A 185 -12.77 2.35 0.13
N ALA A 186 -13.82 2.71 -0.61
CA ALA A 186 -14.09 2.12 -1.92
C ALA A 186 -12.92 2.30 -2.89
N PHE A 187 -12.31 3.49 -2.92
CA PHE A 187 -11.13 3.78 -3.73
C PHE A 187 -9.92 2.96 -3.30
N GLN A 188 -9.57 2.95 -2.02
CA GLN A 188 -8.42 2.18 -1.53
C GLN A 188 -8.58 0.67 -1.82
N LEU A 189 -9.79 0.14 -1.63
CA LEU A 189 -10.10 -1.26 -1.94
C LEU A 189 -10.18 -1.58 -3.44
N SER A 190 -10.11 -0.59 -4.33
CA SER A 190 -10.03 -0.81 -5.78
C SER A 190 -8.58 -0.81 -6.30
N LEU A 191 -7.59 -0.48 -5.47
CA LEU A 191 -6.19 -0.41 -5.89
C LEU A 191 -5.51 -1.78 -5.87
N GLY A 192 -4.61 -1.99 -6.83
CA GLY A 192 -3.85 -3.24 -6.98
C GLY A 192 -4.72 -4.45 -7.31
N ARG A 193 -4.16 -5.64 -7.10
CA ARG A 193 -4.85 -6.90 -7.37
C ARG A 193 -6.12 -7.06 -6.51
N GLN A 194 -7.15 -7.65 -7.11
CA GLN A 194 -8.45 -7.87 -6.47
C GLN A 194 -8.65 -9.31 -5.96
N GLU A 195 -7.70 -10.20 -6.25
CA GLU A 195 -7.70 -11.61 -5.87
C GLU A 195 -6.31 -12.03 -5.42
N GLU A 196 -6.23 -13.08 -4.60
CA GLU A 196 -4.98 -13.72 -4.23
C GLU A 196 -4.30 -14.38 -5.44
N LEU A 197 -2.98 -14.24 -5.50
CA LEU A 197 -2.17 -15.01 -6.43
C LEU A 197 -2.33 -16.51 -6.14
N LYS A 198 -2.12 -17.35 -7.15
CA LYS A 198 -2.16 -18.82 -6.99
C LYS A 198 -0.81 -19.39 -7.40
N LEU A 199 -0.01 -19.77 -6.40
CA LEU A 199 1.27 -20.43 -6.62
C LEU A 199 1.08 -21.95 -6.71
N PRO A 200 1.95 -22.67 -7.46
CA PRO A 200 3.09 -22.17 -8.24
C PRO A 200 2.68 -21.60 -9.62
N LEU A 201 3.44 -20.61 -10.09
CA LEU A 201 3.38 -20.08 -11.46
C LEU A 201 4.31 -20.84 -12.42
N PRO A 202 3.96 -20.92 -13.72
CA PRO A 202 4.81 -21.53 -14.75
C PRO A 202 5.90 -20.55 -15.22
N LEU A 203 6.89 -20.28 -14.37
CA LEU A 203 7.99 -19.35 -14.63
C LEU A 203 8.99 -19.91 -15.63
N LYS A 204 9.38 -19.12 -16.65
CA LYS A 204 10.37 -19.51 -17.67
C LYS A 204 11.81 -19.37 -17.20
N SER A 205 12.09 -18.40 -16.33
CA SER A 205 13.41 -18.23 -15.72
C SER A 205 13.69 -19.40 -14.78
N VAL A 206 14.75 -20.15 -15.05
CA VAL A 206 15.19 -21.24 -14.17
C VAL A 206 15.57 -20.75 -12.77
N VAL A 207 16.05 -19.52 -12.66
CA VAL A 207 16.41 -18.89 -11.38
C VAL A 207 15.15 -18.53 -10.61
N SER A 208 14.17 -17.90 -11.26
CA SER A 208 12.91 -17.51 -10.62
C SER A 208 12.06 -18.72 -10.26
N ALA A 209 12.03 -19.74 -11.12
CA ALA A 209 11.39 -21.03 -10.82
C ALA A 209 12.01 -21.67 -9.57
N ARG A 210 13.35 -21.65 -9.45
CA ARG A 210 14.03 -22.11 -8.25
C ARG A 210 13.72 -21.24 -7.03
N GLY A 211 13.61 -19.92 -7.19
CA GLY A 211 13.16 -19.00 -6.16
C GLY A 211 11.79 -19.34 -5.60
N GLN A 212 10.82 -19.59 -6.49
CA GLN A 212 9.47 -20.02 -6.13
C GLN A 212 9.45 -21.35 -5.36
N GLU A 213 10.29 -22.32 -5.75
CA GLU A 213 10.44 -23.57 -5.01
C GLU A 213 10.97 -23.33 -3.59
N ILE A 214 11.98 -22.46 -3.44
CA ILE A 214 12.56 -22.12 -2.13
C ILE A 214 11.52 -21.40 -1.27
N PHE A 215 10.80 -20.44 -1.84
CA PHE A 215 9.74 -19.67 -1.20
C PHE A 215 8.66 -20.57 -0.59
N ASN A 216 8.21 -21.58 -1.35
CA ASN A 216 7.17 -22.54 -0.94
C ASN A 216 7.71 -23.78 -0.20
N SER A 217 9.02 -23.83 0.07
CA SER A 217 9.62 -24.99 0.72
C SER A 217 9.45 -24.93 2.23
N PRO A 218 8.87 -25.96 2.89
CA PRO A 218 8.87 -26.06 4.35
C PRO A 218 10.26 -26.37 4.93
N ALA A 219 11.24 -26.72 4.08
CA ALA A 219 12.60 -27.04 4.51
C ALA A 219 13.59 -25.88 4.29
N LEU A 220 13.34 -25.02 3.30
CA LEU A 220 14.23 -23.91 2.93
C LEU A 220 13.65 -22.57 3.36
N GLY A 221 13.07 -21.81 2.43
CA GLY A 221 12.70 -20.41 2.64
C GLY A 221 11.50 -20.22 3.55
N LYS A 222 10.54 -21.15 3.55
CA LYS A 222 9.33 -21.12 4.42
C LYS A 222 8.52 -19.83 4.36
N CYS A 223 8.78 -18.97 3.38
CA CYS A 223 8.18 -17.65 3.23
C CYS A 223 6.65 -17.74 3.14
N PHE A 224 6.16 -18.81 2.48
CA PHE A 224 4.74 -19.10 2.33
C PHE A 224 3.98 -19.23 3.66
N ALA A 225 4.67 -19.50 4.78
CA ALA A 225 4.03 -19.66 6.07
C ALA A 225 3.28 -18.39 6.46
N CYS A 226 3.96 -17.24 6.44
CA CYS A 226 3.34 -15.95 6.72
C CYS A 226 2.80 -15.26 5.46
N HIS A 227 3.46 -15.48 4.31
CA HIS A 227 3.08 -14.90 3.02
C HIS A 227 2.47 -15.95 2.09
N PHE A 228 1.31 -16.49 2.45
CA PHE A 228 0.63 -17.53 1.67
C PHE A 228 0.33 -17.02 0.25
N ASN A 229 0.72 -17.79 -0.76
CA ASN A 229 0.70 -17.38 -2.17
C ASN A 229 1.42 -16.03 -2.46
N ALA A 230 2.43 -15.66 -1.67
CA ALA A 230 3.08 -14.35 -1.72
C ALA A 230 2.15 -13.15 -1.39
N GLY A 231 0.95 -13.41 -0.88
CA GLY A 231 0.07 -12.40 -0.31
C GLY A 231 0.45 -12.03 1.12
N ALA A 232 -0.47 -11.33 1.78
CA ALA A 232 -0.33 -10.86 3.17
C ALA A 232 -0.94 -11.82 4.21
N ASN A 233 -1.55 -12.92 3.76
CA ASN A 233 -2.32 -13.84 4.60
C ASN A 233 -1.48 -15.04 5.04
N GLY A 234 -1.72 -15.53 6.26
CA GLY A 234 -1.04 -16.73 6.78
C GLY A 234 -1.45 -18.02 6.07
N ASP A 235 -0.59 -19.03 6.10
CA ASP A 235 -0.88 -20.36 5.57
C ASP A 235 -1.93 -21.08 6.45
N PRO A 236 -3.04 -21.58 5.88
CA PRO A 236 -4.12 -22.18 6.66
C PRO A 236 -3.76 -23.54 7.29
N ASN A 237 -2.71 -24.22 6.83
CA ASN A 237 -2.24 -25.45 7.45
C ASN A 237 -1.36 -25.18 8.68
N ILE A 238 -0.77 -23.99 8.79
CA ILE A 238 0.06 -23.58 9.92
C ILE A 238 -0.77 -22.82 10.96
N PHE A 239 -1.58 -21.86 10.51
CA PHE A 239 -2.32 -20.95 11.39
C PHE A 239 -3.82 -21.28 11.54
N GLY A 240 -4.26 -22.39 10.94
CA GLY A 240 -5.65 -22.83 10.98
C GLY A 240 -6.51 -22.20 9.88
N PRO A 241 -7.81 -22.57 9.81
CA PRO A 241 -8.68 -22.14 8.72
C PRO A 241 -8.90 -20.62 8.75
N ASN A 242 -8.81 -19.99 7.58
CA ASN A 242 -9.04 -18.54 7.36
C ASN A 242 -8.23 -17.64 8.32
N PRO A 243 -6.89 -17.76 8.34
CA PRO A 243 -6.09 -17.01 9.29
C PRO A 243 -6.10 -15.49 9.01
N GLY A 244 -6.36 -15.08 7.77
CA GLY A 244 -6.28 -13.69 7.33
C GLY A 244 -4.85 -13.14 7.44
N ASN A 245 -4.72 -11.81 7.48
CA ASN A 245 -3.45 -11.15 7.75
C ASN A 245 -3.12 -11.29 9.24
N LEU A 246 -1.90 -11.70 9.54
CA LEU A 246 -1.38 -11.85 10.89
C LEU A 246 -0.25 -10.86 11.15
N SER A 247 -0.05 -10.54 12.43
CA SER A 247 1.01 -9.65 12.89
C SER A 247 2.12 -10.48 13.52
N PHE A 248 3.37 -10.14 13.28
CA PHE A 248 4.53 -10.88 13.76
C PHE A 248 5.64 -9.95 14.21
N ASN A 249 6.30 -10.31 15.31
CA ASN A 249 7.60 -9.73 15.67
C ASN A 249 8.70 -10.50 14.96
N THR A 250 9.22 -9.93 13.88
CA THR A 250 10.28 -10.50 13.04
C THR A 250 11.69 -10.09 13.48
N GLY A 251 11.83 -9.26 14.52
CA GLY A 251 13.13 -8.76 14.98
C GLY A 251 13.76 -7.70 14.06
N VAL A 252 12.98 -6.97 13.26
CA VAL A 252 13.50 -5.86 12.45
C VAL A 252 14.14 -4.78 13.34
N GLU A 253 13.50 -4.45 14.47
CA GLU A 253 14.05 -3.49 15.43
C GLU A 253 15.34 -3.97 16.11
N ASP A 254 15.63 -5.28 16.06
CA ASP A 254 16.87 -5.87 16.56
C ASP A 254 17.99 -5.86 15.50
N LEU A 255 17.78 -5.24 14.33
CA LEU A 255 18.84 -5.05 13.35
C LEU A 255 19.91 -4.11 13.91
N PRO A 256 21.19 -4.50 13.88
CA PRO A 256 22.27 -3.61 14.26
C PRO A 256 22.50 -2.55 13.18
N ASP A 257 23.01 -1.39 13.60
CA ASP A 257 23.54 -0.35 12.71
C ASP A 257 22.56 0.11 11.62
N GLN A 258 21.27 0.26 11.95
CA GLN A 258 20.26 0.72 11.00
C GLN A 258 20.64 2.11 10.46
N PRO A 259 20.54 2.38 9.15
CA PRO A 259 21.00 3.64 8.57
C PRO A 259 20.45 4.90 9.25
N ALA A 260 19.16 4.87 9.62
CA ALA A 260 18.51 5.98 10.32
C ALA A 260 19.09 6.24 11.72
N ASP A 261 19.47 5.19 12.47
CA ASP A 261 20.12 5.31 13.79
C ASP A 261 21.50 5.94 13.70
N LEU A 262 22.20 5.71 12.58
CA LEU A 262 23.52 6.27 12.32
C LEU A 262 23.48 7.76 11.92
N SER A 263 22.29 8.31 11.67
CA SER A 263 22.12 9.72 11.28
C SER A 263 22.38 10.71 12.41
N GLY A 264 22.31 10.26 13.67
CA GLY A 264 22.37 11.08 14.88
C GLY A 264 21.06 11.77 15.25
N GLU A 265 19.99 11.56 14.49
CA GLU A 265 18.63 11.95 14.86
C GLU A 265 18.05 10.98 15.89
N LEU A 266 17.02 11.41 16.63
CA LEU A 266 16.34 10.56 17.58
C LEU A 266 15.41 9.57 16.84
N MET A 267 15.73 8.28 16.98
CA MET A 267 14.95 7.13 16.51
C MET A 267 14.52 6.30 17.71
N PRO A 268 13.29 6.47 18.22
CA PRO A 268 12.75 5.59 19.25
C PRO A 268 12.54 4.17 18.68
N PRO A 269 12.88 3.10 19.43
CA PRO A 269 12.53 1.75 19.03
C PRO A 269 11.01 1.58 18.90
N ASP A 270 10.57 0.95 17.82
CA ASP A 270 9.15 0.77 17.52
C ASP A 270 8.64 -0.58 18.05
N ASP A 271 7.89 -0.56 19.15
CA ASP A 271 7.30 -1.76 19.73
C ASP A 271 5.89 -2.07 19.22
N GLY A 272 5.44 -1.45 18.11
CA GLY A 272 4.13 -1.69 17.53
C GLY A 272 3.06 -0.74 18.06
N PHE A 273 1.80 -1.20 18.11
CA PHE A 273 0.66 -0.43 18.62
C PHE A 273 0.36 -0.79 20.07
N ASP A 274 -0.21 0.16 20.82
CA ASP A 274 -0.43 0.17 22.27
C ASP A 274 0.86 0.44 23.09
N THR A 275 0.71 0.94 24.33
CA THR A 275 1.84 1.16 25.24
C THR A 275 1.75 0.32 26.52
N PRO A 276 2.73 -0.55 26.82
CA PRO A 276 3.78 -1.00 25.91
C PRO A 276 3.20 -1.84 24.77
N GLY A 277 3.82 -1.77 23.60
CA GLY A 277 3.45 -2.57 22.45
C GLY A 277 3.94 -4.01 22.58
N ASN A 278 3.55 -4.87 21.64
CA ASN A 278 3.94 -6.29 21.63
C ASN A 278 5.06 -6.62 20.62
N GLY A 279 5.56 -5.62 19.90
CA GLY A 279 6.58 -5.71 18.86
C GLY A 279 6.08 -6.35 17.56
N GLU A 280 4.78 -6.56 17.38
CA GLU A 280 4.23 -7.22 16.20
C GLU A 280 3.79 -6.23 15.13
N PHE A 281 4.11 -6.57 13.89
CA PHE A 281 3.76 -5.80 12.70
C PHE A 281 3.00 -6.67 11.69
N ASN A 282 2.03 -6.08 11.01
CA ASN A 282 1.18 -6.72 10.01
C ASN A 282 2.03 -7.24 8.85
N THR A 283 1.65 -8.40 8.33
CA THR A 283 2.34 -8.99 7.19
C THR A 283 2.00 -8.21 5.91
N PRO A 284 2.98 -7.63 5.17
CA PRO A 284 2.70 -6.97 3.90
C PRO A 284 2.52 -7.97 2.75
N SER A 285 1.86 -7.54 1.67
CA SER A 285 1.83 -8.31 0.41
C SER A 285 3.22 -8.31 -0.23
N LEU A 286 3.65 -9.43 -0.80
CA LEU A 286 4.92 -9.50 -1.52
C LEU A 286 4.78 -9.38 -3.03
N VAL A 287 3.55 -9.43 -3.57
CA VAL A 287 3.30 -9.31 -5.01
C VAL A 287 3.79 -7.96 -5.54
N GLU A 288 3.55 -6.87 -4.81
CA GLU A 288 3.89 -5.50 -5.17
C GLU A 288 5.18 -4.99 -4.48
N SER A 289 6.02 -5.91 -3.96
CA SER A 289 7.10 -5.50 -3.04
C SER A 289 8.36 -4.96 -3.72
N ALA A 290 8.69 -5.41 -4.92
CA ALA A 290 9.98 -5.13 -5.55
C ALA A 290 10.13 -3.68 -6.06
N ASP A 291 9.04 -2.90 -6.13
CA ASP A 291 8.99 -1.47 -6.49
C ASP A 291 8.36 -0.57 -5.42
N THR A 292 8.19 -1.08 -4.19
CA THR A 292 7.66 -0.34 -3.03
C THR A 292 8.66 -0.26 -1.88
N GLY A 293 9.94 -0.47 -2.17
CA GLY A 293 11.02 -0.23 -1.22
C GLY A 293 11.16 1.26 -0.86
N PRO A 294 11.91 1.62 0.21
CA PRO A 294 12.64 0.72 1.10
C PRO A 294 11.74 -0.20 1.95
N PHE A 295 12.35 -1.20 2.58
CA PHE A 295 11.66 -2.34 3.18
C PHE A 295 11.58 -2.25 4.70
N PHE A 296 10.57 -2.97 5.23
CA PHE A 296 10.13 -2.98 6.63
C PHE A 296 9.43 -1.69 7.07
N HIS A 297 8.85 -1.70 8.27
CA HIS A 297 8.06 -0.58 8.79
C HIS A 297 8.89 0.69 9.03
N ASN A 298 10.21 0.58 9.02
CA ASN A 298 11.16 1.64 9.34
C ASN A 298 12.18 1.91 8.20
N ASN A 299 11.91 1.42 6.99
CA ASN A 299 12.77 1.62 5.81
C ASN A 299 14.25 1.20 5.99
N ALA A 300 14.56 0.29 6.92
CA ALA A 300 15.94 -0.06 7.28
C ALA A 300 16.73 -0.72 6.16
N VAL A 301 16.07 -1.32 5.16
CA VAL A 301 16.71 -2.07 4.08
C VAL A 301 16.26 -1.56 2.72
N GLU A 302 17.19 -1.22 1.83
CA GLU A 302 16.87 -0.57 0.56
C GLU A 302 16.47 -1.54 -0.57
N THR A 303 17.03 -2.76 -0.59
CA THR A 303 16.88 -3.69 -1.72
C THR A 303 16.08 -4.93 -1.36
N ILE A 304 15.33 -5.47 -2.33
CA ILE A 304 14.55 -6.70 -2.13
C ILE A 304 15.47 -7.90 -1.80
N GLU A 305 16.67 -7.95 -2.37
CA GLU A 305 17.69 -8.94 -2.01
C GLU A 305 18.12 -8.81 -0.54
N GLY A 306 18.31 -7.58 -0.06
CA GLY A 306 18.59 -7.30 1.35
C GLY A 306 17.43 -7.72 2.26
N ALA A 307 16.20 -7.44 1.86
CA ALA A 307 15.01 -7.80 2.63
C ALA A 307 14.83 -9.33 2.71
N VAL A 308 15.14 -10.06 1.64
CA VAL A 308 15.19 -11.55 1.69
C VAL A 308 16.36 -12.02 2.57
N ALA A 309 17.52 -11.38 2.46
CA ALA A 309 18.71 -11.77 3.23
C ALA A 309 18.52 -11.60 4.75
N PHE A 310 17.73 -10.61 5.18
CA PHE A 310 17.38 -10.38 6.58
C PHE A 310 16.89 -11.64 7.29
N TYR A 311 16.03 -12.43 6.64
CA TYR A 311 15.45 -13.64 7.23
C TYR A 311 16.48 -14.75 7.50
N ASN A 312 17.69 -14.67 6.93
CA ASN A 312 18.78 -15.60 7.26
C ASN A 312 19.53 -15.21 8.56
N GLY A 313 19.35 -13.97 9.03
CA GLY A 313 20.13 -13.38 10.12
C GLY A 313 19.67 -13.82 11.51
N ASP A 314 20.51 -13.50 12.50
CA ASP A 314 20.23 -13.77 13.92
C ASP A 314 19.04 -12.96 14.45
N SER A 315 18.87 -11.70 13.99
CA SER A 315 17.73 -10.85 14.38
C SER A 315 16.40 -11.53 14.10
N PHE A 316 16.20 -12.07 12.88
CA PHE A 316 15.00 -12.87 12.58
C PHE A 316 14.99 -14.22 13.29
N ASN A 317 16.05 -15.02 13.19
CA ASN A 317 16.01 -16.41 13.71
C ASN A 317 15.86 -16.47 15.24
N ASN A 318 16.28 -15.45 15.99
CA ASN A 318 16.10 -15.35 17.43
C ASN A 318 14.82 -14.59 17.84
N SER A 319 14.13 -13.94 16.89
CA SER A 319 12.85 -13.25 17.15
C SER A 319 11.72 -14.22 17.55
N PRO A 320 10.63 -13.72 18.16
CA PRO A 320 9.44 -14.52 18.42
C PRO A 320 8.90 -15.23 17.17
N ALA A 321 8.86 -14.55 16.00
CA ALA A 321 8.39 -15.14 14.76
C ALA A 321 9.35 -16.21 14.23
N GLY A 322 10.67 -15.98 14.31
CA GLY A 322 11.67 -16.98 13.92
C GLY A 322 11.58 -18.25 14.76
N GLN A 323 11.38 -18.11 16.08
CA GLN A 323 11.20 -19.25 16.99
C GLN A 323 9.88 -19.99 16.74
N LEU A 324 8.79 -19.25 16.47
CA LEU A 324 7.51 -19.83 16.08
C LEU A 324 7.65 -20.67 14.79
N LEU A 325 8.29 -20.10 13.77
CA LEU A 325 8.53 -20.75 12.49
C LEU A 325 9.40 -22.01 12.65
N ALA A 326 10.47 -21.92 13.45
CA ALA A 326 11.34 -23.05 13.75
C ALA A 326 10.61 -24.16 14.51
N GLY A 327 9.73 -23.81 15.45
CA GLY A 327 8.87 -24.77 16.14
C GLY A 327 7.90 -25.47 15.19
N ALA A 328 7.31 -24.75 14.23
CA ALA A 328 6.34 -25.28 13.28
C ALA A 328 6.97 -26.11 12.14
N THR A 329 8.19 -25.77 11.71
CA THR A 329 8.84 -26.36 10.53
C THR A 329 10.08 -27.20 10.85
N GLY A 330 10.55 -27.17 12.09
CA GLY A 330 11.70 -27.94 12.58
C GLY A 330 13.06 -27.22 12.48
N SER A 331 13.13 -26.04 11.85
CA SER A 331 14.36 -25.22 11.79
C SER A 331 14.08 -23.76 11.43
N GLY A 332 15.04 -22.87 11.69
CA GLY A 332 15.00 -21.48 11.18
C GLY A 332 15.26 -21.38 9.67
N ILE A 333 15.34 -20.15 9.15
CA ILE A 333 15.68 -19.89 7.75
C ILE A 333 17.20 -19.68 7.65
N ASN A 334 17.85 -20.38 6.72
CA ASN A 334 19.28 -20.26 6.44
C ASN A 334 19.55 -20.54 4.96
N LEU A 335 19.28 -19.54 4.12
CA LEU A 335 19.54 -19.57 2.69
C LEU A 335 20.97 -19.12 2.39
N ASP A 336 21.62 -19.78 1.44
CA ASP A 336 22.86 -19.26 0.89
C ASP A 336 22.62 -18.03 -0.01
N ALA A 337 23.70 -17.35 -0.41
CA ALA A 337 23.62 -16.14 -1.23
C ALA A 337 22.91 -16.38 -2.58
N THR A 338 23.09 -17.54 -3.21
CA THR A 338 22.46 -17.86 -4.50
C THR A 338 20.97 -18.19 -4.36
N GLN A 339 20.59 -18.81 -3.24
CA GLN A 339 19.20 -19.07 -2.88
C GLN A 339 18.46 -17.78 -2.56
N THR A 340 19.11 -16.86 -1.84
CA THR A 340 18.59 -15.51 -1.56
C THR A 340 18.30 -14.76 -2.87
N VAL A 341 19.26 -14.73 -3.80
CA VAL A 341 19.08 -14.13 -5.12
C VAL A 341 17.96 -14.80 -5.91
N ALA A 342 17.82 -16.13 -5.83
CA ALA A 342 16.75 -16.84 -6.52
C ALA A 342 15.36 -16.43 -6.00
N VAL A 343 15.18 -16.33 -4.67
CA VAL A 343 13.92 -15.85 -4.06
C VAL A 343 13.64 -14.40 -4.47
N ALA A 344 14.64 -13.52 -4.42
CA ALA A 344 14.48 -12.14 -4.87
C ALA A 344 14.09 -12.06 -6.36
N ALA A 345 14.66 -12.90 -7.21
CA ALA A 345 14.29 -12.99 -8.62
C ALA A 345 12.83 -13.42 -8.82
N PHE A 346 12.35 -14.36 -7.99
CA PHE A 346 10.93 -14.74 -7.98
C PHE A 346 10.03 -13.56 -7.58
N LEU A 347 10.37 -12.81 -6.54
CA LEU A 347 9.60 -11.63 -6.10
C LEU A 347 9.57 -10.53 -7.17
N ARG A 348 10.69 -10.29 -7.85
CA ARG A 348 10.76 -9.38 -9.01
C ARG A 348 9.87 -9.83 -10.17
N ASP A 349 9.82 -11.12 -10.47
CA ASP A 349 8.97 -11.66 -11.54
C ASP A 349 7.48 -11.49 -11.23
N ILE A 350 7.02 -11.79 -10.02
CA ILE A 350 5.59 -11.63 -9.67
C ILE A 350 5.16 -10.17 -9.65
N ASN A 351 6.03 -9.26 -9.21
CA ASN A 351 5.78 -7.82 -9.27
C ASN A 351 5.71 -7.31 -10.70
N ALA A 352 6.66 -7.68 -11.56
CA ALA A 352 6.62 -7.28 -12.96
C ALA A 352 5.37 -7.84 -13.67
N LEU A 353 4.95 -9.06 -13.35
CA LEU A 353 3.71 -9.64 -13.89
C LEU A 353 2.47 -8.85 -13.46
N GLU A 354 2.42 -8.38 -12.22
CA GLU A 354 1.30 -7.57 -11.71
C GLU A 354 1.28 -6.19 -12.36
N ASN A 355 2.41 -5.51 -12.49
CA ASN A 355 2.49 -4.21 -13.17
C ASN A 355 2.14 -4.32 -14.66
N ILE A 356 2.56 -5.41 -15.34
CA ILE A 356 2.17 -5.68 -16.72
C ILE A 356 0.64 -5.88 -16.81
N ARG A 357 0.04 -6.62 -15.87
CA ARG A 357 -1.42 -6.82 -15.81
C ARG A 357 -2.14 -5.47 -15.66
N GLN A 358 -1.71 -4.64 -14.70
CA GLN A 358 -2.28 -3.31 -14.46
C GLN A 358 -2.11 -2.39 -15.66
N SER A 359 -0.93 -2.37 -16.30
CA SER A 359 -0.71 -1.60 -17.51
C SER A 359 -1.64 -2.04 -18.64
N ILE A 360 -1.86 -3.33 -18.84
CA ILE A 360 -2.80 -3.83 -19.87
C ILE A 360 -4.22 -3.38 -19.55
N GLU A 361 -4.67 -3.52 -18.30
CA GLU A 361 -6.02 -3.14 -17.87
C GLU A 361 -6.30 -1.64 -18.09
N LEU A 362 -5.35 -0.77 -17.73
CA LEU A 362 -5.44 0.68 -17.95
C LEU A 362 -5.53 1.03 -19.45
N LEU A 363 -4.72 0.38 -20.28
CA LEU A 363 -4.70 0.62 -21.72
C LEU A 363 -5.94 0.05 -22.42
N ASP A 364 -6.37 -1.16 -22.07
CA ASP A 364 -7.57 -1.80 -22.62
C ASP A 364 -8.80 -0.95 -22.30
N SER A 365 -8.94 -0.49 -21.06
CA SER A 365 -10.06 0.38 -20.63
C SER A 365 -10.10 1.70 -21.40
N TYR A 366 -8.93 2.29 -21.67
CA TYR A 366 -8.83 3.46 -22.53
C TYR A 366 -9.24 3.13 -23.99
N VAL A 367 -8.82 2.00 -24.53
CA VAL A 367 -9.11 1.59 -25.91
C VAL A 367 -10.59 1.28 -26.12
N THR A 368 -11.18 0.50 -25.22
CA THR A 368 -12.58 0.04 -25.30
C THR A 368 -13.57 1.13 -24.91
N ARG A 369 -13.09 2.22 -24.30
CA ARG A 369 -13.92 3.21 -23.59
C ARG A 369 -14.82 2.55 -22.54
N GLU A 370 -14.38 1.42 -22.02
CA GLU A 370 -15.02 0.80 -20.88
C GLU A 370 -14.80 1.72 -19.68
N PHE A 371 -15.90 1.97 -18.97
CA PHE A 371 -15.92 2.95 -17.91
C PHE A 371 -15.34 2.30 -16.66
N LEU A 372 -14.05 2.48 -16.40
CA LEU A 372 -13.44 2.24 -15.08
C LEU A 372 -13.80 3.40 -14.13
N GLY A 373 -15.10 3.67 -13.93
CA GLY A 373 -15.53 4.88 -13.21
C GLY A 373 -14.99 6.18 -13.84
N ASN A 374 -14.96 7.25 -13.04
CA ASN A 374 -14.26 8.49 -13.41
C ASN A 374 -12.80 8.46 -12.96
N GLU A 375 -12.02 7.47 -13.40
CA GLU A 375 -10.61 7.80 -13.62
C GLU A 375 -10.58 8.98 -14.62
N ASP A 376 -9.68 9.96 -14.45
CA ASP A 376 -9.44 10.92 -15.54
C ASP A 376 -8.97 10.07 -16.72
N PHE A 377 -9.91 9.77 -17.62
CA PHE A 377 -9.73 8.85 -18.72
C PHE A 377 -8.48 9.23 -19.53
N ASN A 378 -8.14 10.53 -19.56
CA ASN A 378 -6.95 11.03 -20.25
C ASN A 378 -5.63 10.69 -19.53
N GLN A 379 -5.66 10.34 -18.24
CA GLN A 379 -4.50 9.94 -17.43
C GLN A 379 -4.20 8.44 -17.49
N LEU A 380 -5.11 7.58 -17.95
CA LEU A 380 -4.87 6.12 -18.01
C LEU A 380 -3.60 5.75 -18.77
N PRO A 381 -3.35 6.32 -19.98
CA PRO A 381 -2.12 6.02 -20.70
C PRO A 381 -0.87 6.51 -19.97
N GLN A 382 -0.97 7.62 -19.21
CA GLN A 382 0.15 8.12 -18.42
C GLN A 382 0.45 7.18 -17.25
N ARG A 383 -0.57 6.70 -16.53
CA ARG A 383 -0.41 5.69 -15.47
C ARG A 383 0.16 4.39 -16.00
N ALA A 384 -0.31 3.91 -17.14
CA ALA A 384 0.26 2.74 -17.80
C ALA A 384 1.76 2.91 -18.11
N ILE A 385 2.24 4.14 -18.39
CA ILE A 385 3.69 4.40 -18.51
C ILE A 385 4.41 4.17 -17.18
N HIS A 386 3.84 4.59 -16.04
CA HIS A 386 4.44 4.37 -14.72
C HIS A 386 4.55 2.87 -14.42
N GLU A 387 3.46 2.11 -14.54
CA GLU A 387 3.46 0.64 -14.38
C GLU A 387 4.49 -0.06 -15.30
N THR A 388 4.62 0.43 -16.54
CA THR A 388 5.61 -0.10 -17.48
C THR A 388 7.04 0.25 -17.09
N ASP A 389 7.27 1.49 -16.62
CA ASP A 389 8.59 1.93 -16.14
C ASP A 389 9.01 1.13 -14.88
N ASP A 390 8.08 0.82 -13.99
CA ASP A 390 8.32 0.00 -12.80
C ASP A 390 8.62 -1.46 -13.18
N SER A 391 7.87 -2.05 -14.11
CA SER A 391 8.17 -3.38 -14.66
C SER A 391 9.60 -3.43 -15.24
N ILE A 392 10.01 -2.39 -15.98
CA ILE A 392 11.36 -2.29 -16.54
C ILE A 392 12.40 -2.19 -15.42
N MET A 393 12.16 -1.34 -14.42
CA MET A 393 13.07 -1.12 -13.29
C MET A 393 13.27 -2.43 -12.51
N VAL A 394 12.19 -3.10 -12.13
CA VAL A 394 12.19 -4.33 -11.34
C VAL A 394 12.95 -5.44 -12.05
N LEU A 395 12.66 -5.69 -13.34
CA LEU A 395 13.33 -6.73 -14.13
C LEU A 395 14.79 -6.39 -14.41
N ALA A 396 15.09 -5.14 -14.80
CA ALA A 396 16.46 -4.72 -15.09
C ALA A 396 17.33 -4.72 -13.83
N GLY A 397 16.79 -4.34 -12.67
CA GLY A 397 17.48 -4.37 -11.38
C GLY A 397 17.93 -5.78 -10.98
N GLY A 398 17.16 -6.80 -11.33
CA GLY A 398 17.54 -8.22 -11.12
C GLY A 398 18.32 -8.84 -12.28
N GLY A 399 18.53 -8.12 -13.39
CA GLY A 399 19.12 -8.70 -14.61
C GLY A 399 18.24 -9.79 -15.26
N LEU A 400 16.92 -9.70 -15.10
CA LEU A 400 15.95 -10.70 -15.52
C LEU A 400 15.32 -10.36 -16.87
N HIS A 401 14.97 -11.40 -17.63
CA HIS A 401 14.12 -11.32 -18.83
C HIS A 401 14.44 -10.16 -19.79
N PRO A 402 15.65 -10.08 -20.38
CA PRO A 402 16.01 -8.97 -21.28
C PRO A 402 15.08 -8.86 -22.50
N GLY A 403 14.48 -9.96 -22.94
CA GLY A 403 13.43 -9.98 -23.97
C GLY A 403 12.16 -9.26 -23.51
N ALA A 404 11.68 -9.55 -22.30
CA ALA A 404 10.54 -8.85 -21.70
C ALA A 404 10.83 -7.34 -21.58
N VAL A 405 12.00 -6.96 -21.09
CA VAL A 405 12.42 -5.56 -20.97
C VAL A 405 12.43 -4.84 -22.32
N ALA A 406 12.81 -5.52 -23.41
CA ALA A 406 12.77 -4.94 -24.75
C ALA A 406 11.32 -4.65 -25.19
N HIS A 407 10.41 -5.59 -25.00
CA HIS A 407 8.98 -5.42 -25.27
C HIS A 407 8.36 -4.30 -24.42
N LEU A 408 8.67 -4.23 -23.13
CA LEU A 408 8.19 -3.16 -22.24
C LEU A 408 8.66 -1.77 -22.69
N LYS A 409 9.92 -1.64 -23.09
CA LYS A 409 10.45 -0.38 -23.63
C LYS A 409 9.75 0.04 -24.92
N GLU A 410 9.41 -0.93 -25.77
CA GLU A 410 8.67 -0.66 -27.00
C GLU A 410 7.22 -0.27 -26.71
N SER A 411 6.53 -1.00 -25.82
CA SER A 411 5.20 -0.64 -25.33
C SER A 411 5.17 0.80 -24.82
N ARG A 412 6.08 1.15 -23.91
CA ARG A 412 6.22 2.51 -23.40
C ARG A 412 6.41 3.55 -24.50
N ARG A 413 7.24 3.26 -25.51
CA ARG A 413 7.49 4.15 -26.65
C ARG A 413 6.19 4.39 -27.43
N LEU A 414 5.40 3.34 -27.65
CA LEU A 414 4.12 3.38 -28.34
C LEU A 414 3.09 4.20 -27.55
N ILE A 415 2.98 3.99 -26.23
CA ILE A 415 2.08 4.77 -25.35
C ILE A 415 2.44 6.26 -25.40
N LYS A 416 3.72 6.61 -25.26
CA LYS A 416 4.19 8.01 -25.38
C LYS A 416 3.87 8.62 -26.74
N LYS A 417 3.97 7.84 -27.81
CA LYS A 417 3.62 8.28 -29.18
C LYS A 417 2.11 8.48 -29.33
N ALA A 418 1.30 7.64 -28.69
CA ALA A 418 -0.15 7.74 -28.67
C ALA A 418 -0.62 9.01 -27.96
N ILE A 419 -0.10 9.27 -26.75
CA ILE A 419 -0.41 10.48 -25.97
C ILE A 419 -0.13 11.75 -26.79
N LYS A 420 1.01 11.81 -27.49
CA LYS A 420 1.38 12.97 -28.32
C LYS A 420 0.51 13.21 -29.55
N LYS A 421 -0.15 12.17 -30.09
CA LYS A 421 -0.88 12.28 -31.36
C LYS A 421 -2.33 12.74 -31.20
N HIS A 422 -2.94 12.58 -30.03
CA HIS A 422 -4.36 12.83 -29.71
C HIS A 422 -5.38 12.15 -30.66
N SER A 423 -6.59 11.84 -30.18
CA SER A 423 -7.82 11.41 -30.90
C SER A 423 -7.80 10.35 -32.03
N SER A 424 -6.64 9.85 -32.49
CA SER A 424 -6.46 8.85 -33.56
C SER A 424 -5.27 7.93 -33.26
N SER A 425 -5.16 7.48 -32.02
CA SER A 425 -4.01 6.72 -31.50
C SER A 425 -4.37 5.34 -30.95
N THR A 426 -5.63 4.90 -31.07
CA THR A 426 -6.08 3.59 -30.55
C THR A 426 -5.22 2.44 -31.05
N GLY A 427 -4.88 2.40 -32.34
CA GLY A 427 -4.00 1.36 -32.89
C GLY A 427 -2.60 1.33 -32.27
N LEU A 428 -2.04 2.48 -31.86
CA LEU A 428 -0.75 2.51 -31.15
C LEU A 428 -0.87 1.92 -29.73
N LEU A 429 -2.02 2.11 -29.08
CA LEU A 429 -2.27 1.56 -27.75
C LEU A 429 -2.54 0.06 -27.84
N GLU A 430 -3.28 -0.40 -28.85
CA GLU A 430 -3.46 -1.83 -29.15
C GLU A 430 -2.11 -2.52 -29.43
N GLU A 431 -1.22 -1.88 -30.20
CA GLU A 431 0.16 -2.36 -30.38
C GLU A 431 0.92 -2.37 -29.04
N ALA A 432 0.79 -1.34 -28.21
CA ALA A 432 1.42 -1.30 -26.89
C ALA A 432 0.94 -2.42 -25.96
N ILE A 433 -0.36 -2.75 -25.98
CA ILE A 433 -0.95 -3.89 -25.27
C ILE A 433 -0.38 -5.21 -25.80
N SER A 434 -0.20 -5.34 -27.11
CA SER A 434 0.45 -6.52 -27.70
C SER A 434 1.87 -6.68 -27.18
N GLU A 435 2.65 -5.60 -27.13
CA GLU A 435 4.01 -5.61 -26.56
C GLU A 435 3.99 -6.00 -25.06
N GLN A 436 3.04 -5.50 -24.27
CA GLN A 436 2.88 -5.93 -22.87
C GLN A 436 2.61 -7.44 -22.76
N LYS A 437 1.72 -7.98 -23.60
CA LYS A 437 1.41 -9.42 -23.64
C LYS A 437 2.61 -10.25 -24.06
N MET A 438 3.43 -9.76 -24.99
CA MET A 438 4.70 -10.40 -25.37
C MET A 438 5.70 -10.36 -24.22
N ALA A 439 5.82 -9.23 -23.51
CA ALA A 439 6.66 -9.14 -22.32
C ALA A 439 6.24 -10.16 -21.23
N ARG A 440 4.94 -10.27 -20.95
CA ARG A 440 4.40 -11.28 -20.04
C ARG A 440 4.77 -12.70 -20.50
N ALA A 441 4.64 -12.97 -21.80
CA ALA A 441 4.95 -14.27 -22.38
C ALA A 441 6.46 -14.60 -22.35
N GLU A 442 7.35 -13.64 -22.16
CA GLU A 442 8.77 -13.91 -21.92
C GLU A 442 9.03 -14.38 -20.48
N ILE A 443 8.19 -13.97 -19.52
CA ILE A 443 8.34 -14.29 -18.09
C ILE A 443 7.72 -15.66 -17.74
N ILE A 444 6.53 -15.97 -18.30
CA ILE A 444 5.75 -17.18 -17.99
C ILE A 444 5.23 -17.92 -19.23
N GLU A 445 4.95 -19.22 -19.08
CA GLU A 445 4.40 -20.08 -20.15
C GLU A 445 2.96 -19.75 -20.56
#